data_AF-A0A4R4RAK4-F1
#
_entry.id   AF-A0A4R4RAK4-F1
#
_cell.length_a   1.000
_cell.length_b   1.000
_cell.length_c   1.000
_cell.angle_alpha   90.00
_cell.angle_beta   90.00
_cell.angle_gamma   90.00
#
_symmetry.space_group_name_H-M   'P 1'
#
loop_
_entity.id
_entity.type
_entity.pdbx_description
1 polymer ?
#
loop_
_entity_poly.entity_id
_entity_poly.type
_entity_poly.pdbx_seq_one_letter_code
_entity_poly.pdbx_strand_id
1 'polypeptide(L)' 'MSPVAAVTIGACQGCGACLLTCPTHAIRPTPGGLVVRAQACTGCLECLEICPVDAIRVTGTNPCGGVR' A
#
# COMPACT_ATOMS: atom_id res chain seq x y z
N MET A 1 16.34 3.55 -5.80
CA MET A 1 15.08 3.26 -6.50
C MET A 1 14.19 2.45 -5.58
N SER A 2 12.92 2.85 -5.48
CA SER A 2 11.78 2.20 -4.81
C SER A 2 11.73 2.19 -3.27
N PRO A 3 10.87 3.00 -2.63
CA PRO A 3 10.08 2.53 -1.52
C PRO A 3 8.83 1.86 -2.08
N VAL A 4 8.82 0.54 -1.98
CA VAL A 4 7.58 -0.23 -1.92
C VAL A 4 6.81 0.26 -0.70
N ALA A 5 5.53 0.63 -0.86
CA ALA A 5 4.59 0.60 0.25
C ALA A 5 4.41 -0.89 0.59
N ALA A 6 5.17 -1.37 1.56
CA ALA A 6 5.21 -2.78 1.91
C ALA A 6 3.94 -3.13 2.68
N VAL A 7 3.07 -3.92 2.05
CA VAL A 7 1.98 -4.57 2.78
C VAL A 7 2.60 -5.74 3.54
N THR A 8 2.67 -5.63 4.86
CA THR A 8 3.29 -6.66 5.70
C THR A 8 2.25 -7.72 6.04
N ILE A 9 2.54 -8.99 5.75
CA ILE A 9 1.61 -10.14 5.83
C ILE A 9 1.45 -10.64 7.28
N GLY A 10 1.37 -9.73 8.27
CA GLY A 10 1.01 -10.11 9.63
C GLY A 10 -0.51 -10.30 9.80
N ALA A 11 -1.30 -9.48 9.09
CA ALA A 11 -2.74 -9.40 9.26
C ALA A 11 -3.53 -9.30 7.94
N CYS A 12 -2.87 -9.34 6.78
CA CYS A 12 -3.57 -9.24 5.50
C CYS A 12 -4.43 -10.49 5.26
N GLN A 13 -5.74 -10.34 5.31
CA GLN A 13 -6.71 -11.43 5.09
C GLN A 13 -7.03 -11.69 3.61
N GLY A 14 -6.42 -10.96 2.68
CA GLY A 14 -6.70 -11.12 1.24
C GLY A 14 -8.11 -10.67 0.83
N CYS A 15 -8.77 -9.80 1.59
CA CYS A 15 -10.13 -9.33 1.30
C CYS A 15 -10.28 -8.56 -0.02
N GLY A 16 -9.18 -8.06 -0.59
CA GLY A 16 -9.17 -7.37 -1.89
C GLY A 16 -9.77 -5.96 -1.88
N ALA A 17 -10.26 -5.44 -0.75
CA ALA A 17 -10.87 -4.12 -0.66
C ALA A 17 -9.95 -3.00 -1.18
N CYS A 18 -8.65 -3.06 -0.82
CA CYS A 18 -7.65 -2.11 -1.30
C CYS A 18 -7.44 -2.15 -2.83
N LEU A 19 -7.67 -3.29 -3.48
CA LEU A 19 -7.54 -3.42 -4.95
C LEU A 19 -8.66 -2.68 -5.68
N LEU A 20 -9.87 -2.73 -5.10
CA LEU A 20 -11.08 -2.09 -5.64
C LEU A 20 -11.07 -0.59 -5.42
N THR A 21 -10.63 -0.13 -4.25
CA THR A 21 -10.64 1.28 -3.88
C THR A 21 -9.51 2.07 -4.57
N CYS A 22 -8.42 1.40 -4.99
CA CYS A 22 -7.27 2.09 -5.53
C CYS A 22 -7.57 2.67 -6.93
N PRO A 23 -7.62 4.01 -7.09
CA PRO A 23 -8.06 4.64 -8.34
C PRO A 23 -7.08 4.42 -9.50
N THR A 24 -5.79 4.29 -9.19
CA THR A 24 -4.74 4.00 -10.18
C THR A 24 -4.45 2.52 -10.33
N HIS A 25 -5.16 1.67 -9.59
CA HIS A 25 -4.90 0.24 -9.50
C HIS A 25 -3.40 -0.06 -9.32
N ALA A 26 -2.73 0.63 -8.40
CA ALA A 26 -1.30 0.45 -8.15
C ALA A 26 -0.99 -0.86 -7.39
N ILE A 27 -1.99 -1.44 -6.71
CA ILE A 27 -1.85 -2.62 -5.85
C ILE A 27 -2.07 -3.88 -6.69
N ARG A 28 -1.21 -4.89 -6.53
CA ARG A 28 -1.31 -6.19 -7.21
C ARG A 28 -1.18 -7.35 -6.21
N PRO A 29 -2.04 -8.38 -6.30
CA PRO A 29 -1.87 -9.60 -5.53
C PRO A 29 -0.69 -10.41 -6.05
N THR A 30 0.04 -11.03 -5.13
CA THR A 30 1.19 -11.92 -5.39
C THR A 30 1.06 -13.17 -4.53
N PRO A 31 1.70 -14.30 -4.88
CA PRO A 31 1.60 -15.58 -4.16
C PRO A 31 2.24 -15.60 -2.75
N GLY A 32 2.28 -14.46 -2.08
CA GLY A 32 2.71 -14.31 -0.70
C GLY A 32 2.26 -13.00 -0.07
N GLY A 33 1.39 -12.20 -0.72
CA GLY A 33 0.96 -10.91 -0.20
C GLY A 33 0.54 -9.93 -1.30
N LEU A 34 0.58 -8.64 -0.97
CA LEU A 34 0.23 -7.56 -1.89
C LEU A 34 1.49 -6.74 -2.20
N VAL A 35 1.71 -6.46 -3.47
CA VAL A 35 2.78 -5.56 -3.93
C VAL A 35 2.16 -4.25 -4.43
N VAL A 36 2.77 -3.13 -4.06
CA VAL A 36 2.37 -1.82 -4.55
C VAL A 36 3.37 -1.33 -5.58
N ARG A 37 2.88 -0.98 -6.78
CA ARG A 37 3.67 -0.35 -7.83
C ARG A 37 3.84 1.13 -7.52
N ALA A 38 4.99 1.50 -6.95
CA ALA A 38 5.31 2.89 -6.62
C ALA A 38 5.16 3.87 -7.79
N GLN A 39 5.39 3.41 -9.03
CA GLN A 39 5.24 4.26 -10.22
C GLN A 39 3.78 4.62 -10.57
N ALA A 40 2.82 3.82 -10.10
CA ALA A 40 1.39 4.09 -10.27
C ALA A 40 0.74 4.59 -8.98
N CYS A 41 1.41 4.44 -7.84
CA CYS A 41 0.89 4.88 -6.55
C CYS A 41 1.07 6.39 -6.41
N THR A 42 -0.04 7.11 -6.30
CA THR A 42 -0.04 8.57 -6.08
C THR A 42 0.11 8.94 -4.61
N GLY A 43 0.12 7.95 -3.71
CA GLY A 43 0.12 8.21 -2.26
C GLY A 43 -1.21 8.74 -1.73
N CYS A 44 -2.34 8.39 -2.37
CA CYS A 44 -3.67 8.84 -1.94
C CYS A 44 -4.15 8.25 -0.60
N LEU A 45 -3.46 7.24 -0.05
CA LEU A 45 -3.71 6.62 1.25
C LEU A 45 -5.08 5.94 1.44
N GLU A 46 -5.98 5.97 0.45
CA GLU A 46 -7.29 5.29 0.46
C GLU A 46 -7.22 3.82 0.88
N CYS A 47 -6.16 3.12 0.46
CA CYS A 47 -5.94 1.73 0.82
C CYS A 47 -5.71 1.50 2.32
N LEU A 48 -5.19 2.48 3.05
CA LEU A 48 -5.07 2.43 4.52
C LEU A 48 -6.45 2.52 5.16
N GLU A 49 -7.26 3.49 4.73
CA GLU A 49 -8.57 3.77 5.34
C GLU A 49 -9.57 2.63 5.13
N ILE A 50 -9.55 1.99 3.96
CA ILE A 50 -10.47 0.89 3.67
C ILE A 50 -10.05 -0.45 4.30
N CYS A 51 -8.83 -0.56 4.85
CA CYS A 51 -8.31 -1.83 5.33
C CYS A 51 -8.87 -2.14 6.73
N PRO A 52 -9.78 -3.13 6.88
CA PRO A 52 -10.47 -3.37 8.16
C PRO A 52 -9.56 -3.94 9.26
N VAL A 53 -8.35 -4.35 8.90
CA VAL A 53 -7.36 -4.99 9.77
C VAL A 53 -6.04 -4.23 9.83
N ASP A 54 -6.01 -3.00 9.30
CA ASP A 54 -4.82 -2.13 9.32
C ASP A 54 -3.52 -2.84 8.85
N ALA A 55 -3.65 -3.76 7.89
CA ALA A 55 -2.54 -4.57 7.39
C ALA A 55 -1.59 -3.80 6.45
N ILE A 56 -2.02 -2.63 5.96
CA ILE A 56 -1.25 -1.81 5.03
C ILE A 56 -0.49 -0.78 5.87
N ARG A 57 0.81 -0.62 5.60
CA ARG A 57 1.63 0.43 6.21
C ARG A 57 2.46 1.14 5.14
N VAL A 58 2.50 2.46 5.22
CA VAL A 58 3.31 3.28 4.33
C VAL A 58 4.65 3.51 4.99
N THR A 59 5.64 2.72 4.59
CA THR A 59 7.05 2.98 4.92
C THR A 59 7.56 4.04 3.95
N GLY A 60 7.30 5.31 4.25
CA GLY A 60 7.87 6.41 3.51
C GLY A 60 9.38 6.46 3.75
N THR A 61 10.19 5.86 2.88
CA THR A 61 11.59 6.29 2.79
C THR A 61 11.60 7.56 1.96
N ASN A 62 11.37 8.66 2.64
CA ASN A 62 11.63 9.97 2.12
C ASN A 62 13.11 10.31 2.40
N PRO A 63 14.00 10.42 1.42
CA PRO A 63 15.28 11.07 1.66
C PRO A 63 15.18 12.61 1.74
N CYS A 64 14.01 13.25 1.55
CA CYS A 64 13.86 14.71 1.65
C CYS A 64 12.53 15.16 2.28
N GLY A 65 12.49 15.39 3.61
CA GLY A 65 11.48 16.26 4.23
C GLY A 65 10.50 15.55 5.17
N GLY A 66 10.93 15.35 6.41
CA GLY A 66 9.99 15.35 7.53
C GLY A 66 9.35 16.74 7.69
N VAL A 67 8.19 16.73 8.33
CA VAL A 67 7.56 17.85 9.06
C VAL A 67 7.39 19.18 8.32
N ARG A 68 6.12 19.52 8.08
CA ARG A 68 5.67 20.87 8.43
C ARG A 68 4.91 20.75 9.74
#